data_AF-A0A960MD15-F1
#
_entry.id   AF-A0A960MD15-F1
#
_cell.length_a   1.000
_cell.length_b   1.000
_cell.length_c   1.000
_cell.angle_alpha   90.00
_cell.angle_beta   90.00
_cell.angle_gamma   90.00
#
_symmetry.space_group_name_H-M   'P 1'
#
loop_
_entity.id
_entity.type
_entity.pdbx_description
1 polymer ?
#
loop_
_entity_poly.entity_id
_entity_poly.type
_entity_poly.pdbx_seq_one_letter_code
_entity_poly.pdbx_strand_id
1 'polypeptide(L)'
;FTAFMIEAWLGAVICETVAEYADHKAANQRTLQNGRARRLFEEHFQTQSPEDTLHLFDSLTRFTEYDDCQSRQVFRAFANLNLESLMTDRPKPAPTPEALRKGLEWMQTVFSRLCDWVEADIHATTHLMAQVNPVAFDPDPEKRELAILGINQRQFPGLTDFEKQWWTWHHGEASERLTDPAKWSMVARAAASPNEPLHHYPALDNCVIRLWPLMTCHNWTYHDLMRIVQRIAPKPLGYPCREAKEFSTYCRNVLGLKKGGTGKSTVGRWPPGARIAFALCGIDRQD
;
A
#
# COMPACT_ATOMS: atom_id res chain seq x y z
N PHE A 1 -16.30 17.69 -2.82
CA PHE A 1 -16.96 16.39 -3.09
C PHE A 1 -15.94 15.34 -3.49
N THR A 2 -15.12 15.55 -4.53
CA THR A 2 -14.14 14.56 -5.01
C THR A 2 -13.12 14.11 -3.94
N ALA A 3 -12.64 15.02 -3.09
CA ALA A 3 -11.75 14.65 -1.97
C ALA A 3 -12.38 13.60 -1.03
N PHE A 4 -13.64 13.81 -0.60
CA PHE A 4 -14.37 12.82 0.21
C PHE A 4 -14.55 11.47 -0.49
N MET A 5 -14.72 11.47 -1.82
CA MET A 5 -14.80 10.22 -2.58
C MET A 5 -13.44 9.49 -2.62
N ILE A 6 -12.33 10.23 -2.69
CA ILE A 6 -10.97 9.70 -2.59
C ILE A 6 -10.73 9.11 -1.20
N GLU A 7 -11.12 9.82 -0.14
CA GLU A 7 -11.03 9.32 1.24
C GLU A 7 -11.88 8.07 1.46
N ALA A 8 -13.10 8.03 0.92
CA ALA A 8 -13.98 6.87 0.98
C ALA A 8 -13.38 5.66 0.27
N TRP A 9 -12.84 5.85 -0.93
CA TRP A 9 -12.12 4.81 -1.68
C TRP A 9 -10.92 4.28 -0.89
N LEU A 10 -10.03 5.16 -0.42
CA LEU A 10 -8.84 4.76 0.35
C LEU A 10 -9.23 4.07 1.66
N GLY A 11 -10.24 4.59 2.35
CA GLY A 11 -10.81 4.01 3.56
C GLY A 11 -11.31 2.59 3.33
N ALA A 12 -12.03 2.34 2.23
CA ALA A 12 -12.48 1.00 1.86
C ALA A 12 -11.30 0.04 1.62
N VAL A 13 -10.26 0.48 0.90
CA VAL A 13 -9.05 -0.33 0.66
C VAL A 13 -8.33 -0.66 1.97
N ILE A 14 -8.20 0.31 2.87
CA ILE A 14 -7.58 0.12 4.19
C ILE A 14 -8.40 -0.87 5.02
N CYS A 15 -9.71 -0.68 5.13
CA CYS A 15 -10.61 -1.54 5.91
C CYS A 15 -10.56 -2.99 5.44
N GLU A 16 -10.65 -3.23 4.12
CA GLU A 16 -10.54 -4.59 3.57
C GLU A 16 -9.15 -5.20 3.79
N THR A 17 -8.07 -4.40 3.73
CA THR A 17 -6.71 -4.88 3.99
C THR A 17 -6.49 -5.22 5.46
N VAL A 18 -6.97 -4.38 6.38
CA VAL A 18 -6.92 -4.63 7.83
C VAL A 18 -7.70 -5.90 8.19
N ALA A 19 -8.87 -6.12 7.58
CA ALA A 19 -9.66 -7.33 7.81
C ALA A 19 -8.90 -8.62 7.46
N GLU A 20 -8.10 -8.64 6.38
CA GLU A 20 -7.26 -9.80 6.04
C GLU A 20 -6.25 -10.17 7.15
N TYR A 21 -5.76 -9.18 7.90
CA TYR A 21 -4.87 -9.39 9.03
C TYR A 21 -5.64 -9.73 10.31
N ALA A 22 -6.79 -9.09 10.54
CA ALA A 22 -7.61 -9.25 11.73
C ALA A 22 -8.32 -10.61 11.83
N ASP A 23 -8.68 -11.22 10.69
CA ASP A 23 -9.32 -12.54 10.66
C ASP A 23 -8.39 -13.69 11.09
N HIS A 24 -7.13 -13.40 11.48
CA HIS A 24 -6.10 -14.38 11.83
C HIS A 24 -5.88 -15.49 10.79
N LYS A 25 -6.23 -15.21 9.52
CA LYS A 25 -5.94 -16.08 8.38
C LYS A 25 -4.45 -16.36 8.33
N ALA A 26 -4.09 -17.61 7.99
CA ALA A 26 -2.72 -17.91 7.62
C ALA A 26 -2.30 -17.00 6.46
N ALA A 27 -1.05 -16.51 6.42
CA ALA A 27 -0.68 -15.49 5.43
C ALA A 27 -0.92 -15.97 3.99
N ASN A 28 -0.72 -17.26 3.72
CA ASN A 28 -1.00 -17.87 2.41
C ASN A 28 -2.49 -17.99 2.07
N GLN A 29 -3.40 -17.72 3.00
CA GLN A 29 -4.85 -17.64 2.77
C GLN A 29 -5.32 -16.20 2.59
N ARG A 30 -4.50 -15.20 2.97
CA ARG A 30 -4.83 -13.80 2.75
C ARG A 30 -4.90 -13.48 1.26
N THR A 31 -5.70 -12.45 0.98
CA THR A 31 -5.86 -11.90 -0.36
C THR A 31 -5.38 -10.46 -0.36
N LEU A 32 -4.10 -10.26 -0.69
CA LEU A 32 -3.39 -8.99 -0.62
C LEU A 32 -2.73 -8.68 -1.96
N GLN A 33 -2.75 -7.41 -2.38
CA GLN A 33 -2.21 -6.96 -3.66
C GLN A 33 -2.76 -7.75 -4.86
N ASN A 34 -4.09 -7.83 -4.91
CA ASN A 34 -4.83 -8.60 -5.91
C ASN A 34 -5.68 -7.72 -6.85
N GLY A 35 -5.41 -6.40 -6.90
CA GLY A 35 -6.18 -5.44 -7.68
C GLY A 35 -7.43 -4.93 -6.96
N ARG A 36 -7.51 -5.11 -5.64
CA ARG A 36 -8.62 -4.62 -4.82
C ARG A 36 -8.75 -3.11 -4.88
N ALA A 37 -7.62 -2.39 -4.81
CA ALA A 37 -7.65 -0.93 -4.88
C ALA A 37 -8.25 -0.45 -6.21
N ARG A 38 -7.92 -1.12 -7.31
CA ARG A 38 -8.48 -0.83 -8.63
C ARG A 38 -9.97 -1.12 -8.71
N ARG A 39 -10.42 -2.29 -8.24
CA ARG A 39 -11.85 -2.64 -8.22
C ARG A 39 -12.65 -1.57 -7.47
N LEU A 40 -12.21 -1.22 -6.25
CA LEU A 40 -12.88 -0.20 -5.44
C LEU A 40 -12.81 1.19 -6.10
N PHE A 41 -11.73 1.51 -6.81
CA PHE A 41 -11.61 2.76 -7.56
C PHE A 41 -12.66 2.83 -8.68
N GLU A 42 -12.81 1.77 -9.46
CA GLU A 42 -13.81 1.67 -10.53
C GLU A 42 -15.24 1.77 -9.97
N GLU A 43 -15.50 1.18 -8.79
CA GLU A 43 -16.80 1.28 -8.08
C GLU A 43 -17.12 2.72 -7.65
N HIS A 44 -16.14 3.48 -7.16
CA HIS A 44 -16.35 4.84 -6.63
C HIS A 44 -16.37 5.93 -7.72
N PHE A 45 -15.56 5.78 -8.77
CA PHE A 45 -15.29 6.90 -9.69
C PHE A 45 -15.88 6.77 -11.09
N GLN A 46 -16.50 5.63 -11.44
CA GLN A 46 -17.24 5.36 -12.70
C GLN A 46 -17.11 6.45 -13.77
N THR A 47 -15.92 6.60 -14.37
CA THR A 47 -15.68 7.74 -15.27
C THR A 47 -16.43 7.52 -16.58
N GLN A 48 -17.37 8.42 -16.89
CA GLN A 48 -18.25 8.28 -18.05
C GLN A 48 -17.74 9.07 -19.26
N SER A 49 -16.91 10.09 -19.03
CA SER A 49 -16.38 10.96 -20.07
C SER A 49 -14.86 11.21 -19.96
N PRO A 50 -14.22 11.66 -21.06
CA PRO A 50 -12.85 12.19 -21.04
C PRO A 50 -12.64 13.32 -20.02
N GLU A 51 -13.63 14.21 -19.89
CA GLU A 51 -13.61 15.34 -18.97
C GLU A 51 -13.59 14.86 -17.51
N ASP A 52 -14.39 13.86 -17.17
CA ASP A 52 -14.39 13.25 -15.82
C ASP A 52 -13.03 12.63 -15.50
N THR A 53 -12.43 11.97 -16.49
CA THR A 53 -11.11 11.34 -16.36
C THR A 53 -10.03 12.38 -16.04
N LEU A 54 -10.03 13.51 -16.76
CA LEU A 54 -9.10 14.61 -16.53
C LEU A 54 -9.35 15.30 -15.17
N HIS A 55 -10.62 15.55 -14.83
CA HIS A 55 -10.99 16.16 -13.56
C HIS A 55 -10.59 15.28 -12.36
N LEU A 56 -10.75 13.96 -12.48
CA LEU A 56 -10.33 13.01 -11.45
C LEU A 56 -8.82 12.98 -11.29
N PHE A 57 -8.06 13.02 -12.40
CA PHE A 57 -6.60 13.09 -12.34
C PHE A 57 -6.10 14.37 -11.66
N ASP A 58 -6.68 15.53 -12.01
CA ASP A 58 -6.40 16.80 -11.34
C ASP A 58 -6.75 16.73 -9.84
N SER A 59 -7.93 16.18 -9.52
CA SER A 59 -8.38 16.04 -8.14
C SER A 59 -7.46 15.15 -7.30
N LEU A 60 -7.00 14.02 -7.84
CA LEU A 60 -6.03 13.14 -7.19
C LEU A 60 -4.68 13.82 -6.98
N THR A 61 -4.22 14.62 -7.94
CA THR A 61 -2.98 15.39 -7.82
C THR A 61 -3.09 16.42 -6.71
N ARG A 62 -4.17 17.21 -6.70
CA ARG A 62 -4.44 18.20 -5.64
C ARG A 62 -4.65 17.55 -4.27
N PHE A 63 -5.24 16.36 -4.22
CA PHE A 63 -5.41 15.61 -2.97
C PHE A 63 -4.06 15.32 -2.30
N THR A 64 -2.97 15.16 -3.05
CA THR A 64 -1.63 14.95 -2.47
C THR A 64 -1.08 16.12 -1.64
N GLU A 65 -1.68 17.31 -1.78
CA GLU A 65 -1.27 18.53 -1.08
C GLU A 65 -1.93 18.69 0.30
N TYR A 66 -2.90 17.84 0.64
CA TYR A 66 -3.59 17.87 1.93
C TYR A 66 -2.66 17.35 3.05
N ASP A 67 -2.80 17.85 4.27
CA ASP A 67 -2.01 17.38 5.42
C ASP A 67 -2.76 16.30 6.21
N ASP A 68 -2.92 15.13 5.58
CA ASP A 68 -3.52 13.95 6.20
C ASP A 68 -2.75 12.66 5.84
N CYS A 69 -3.10 11.55 6.47
CA CYS A 69 -2.37 10.29 6.26
C CYS A 69 -2.67 9.65 4.90
N GLN A 70 -3.88 9.83 4.36
CA GLN A 70 -4.32 9.26 3.10
C GLN A 70 -3.74 10.05 1.90
N SER A 71 -3.67 11.38 1.99
CA SER A 71 -2.98 12.21 0.99
C SER A 71 -1.53 11.78 0.81
N ARG A 72 -0.82 11.49 1.91
CA ARG A 72 0.57 10.99 1.90
C ARG A 72 0.69 9.62 1.23
N GLN A 73 -0.31 8.74 1.36
CA GLN A 73 -0.33 7.46 0.64
C GLN A 73 -0.44 7.67 -0.88
N VAL A 74 -1.36 8.55 -1.31
CA VAL A 74 -1.53 8.90 -2.72
C VAL A 74 -0.30 9.61 -3.27
N PHE A 75 0.30 10.52 -2.51
CA PHE A 75 1.56 11.18 -2.86
C PHE A 75 2.69 10.17 -3.13
N ARG A 76 2.90 9.21 -2.22
CA ARG A 76 3.90 8.15 -2.39
C ARG A 76 3.61 7.30 -3.62
N ALA A 77 2.34 6.97 -3.86
CA ALA A 77 1.95 6.20 -5.04
C ALA A 77 2.25 6.98 -6.34
N PHE A 78 1.97 8.29 -6.38
CA PHE A 78 2.35 9.15 -7.50
C PHE A 78 3.87 9.27 -7.67
N ALA A 79 4.63 9.41 -6.58
CA ALA A 79 6.09 9.46 -6.66
C ALA A 79 6.64 8.18 -7.32
N ASN A 80 6.13 7.02 -6.93
CA ASN A 80 6.53 5.74 -7.51
C ASN A 80 6.10 5.61 -8.97
N LEU A 81 4.87 6.01 -9.28
CA LEU A 81 4.34 6.02 -10.64
C LEU A 81 5.14 6.98 -11.55
N ASN A 82 5.53 8.14 -11.05
CA ASN A 82 6.34 9.10 -11.78
C ASN A 82 7.69 8.48 -12.17
N LEU A 83 8.36 7.79 -11.25
CA LEU A 83 9.60 7.05 -11.55
C LEU A 83 9.38 5.95 -12.59
N GLU A 84 8.28 5.20 -12.51
CA GLU A 84 7.91 4.18 -13.49
C GLU A 84 7.67 4.80 -14.89
N SER A 85 6.94 5.93 -14.93
CA SER A 85 6.55 6.64 -16.16
C SER A 85 7.70 7.38 -16.86
N LEU A 86 8.78 7.71 -16.13
CA LEU A 86 10.01 8.27 -16.72
C LEU A 86 10.81 7.20 -17.48
N MET A 87 10.54 5.93 -17.21
CA MET A 87 11.25 4.78 -17.77
C MET A 87 10.39 4.00 -18.79
N THR A 88 9.20 4.50 -19.11
CA THR A 88 8.27 3.92 -20.10
C THR A 88 7.94 4.91 -21.21
N ASP A 89 7.73 4.41 -22.43
CA ASP A 89 7.39 5.24 -23.58
C ASP A 89 6.00 5.85 -23.41
N ARG A 90 5.93 7.18 -23.45
CA ARG A 90 4.66 7.92 -23.38
C ARG A 90 4.11 8.18 -24.78
N PRO A 91 2.77 8.17 -24.96
CA PRO A 91 2.17 8.65 -26.21
C PRO A 91 2.62 10.08 -26.48
N LYS A 92 3.04 10.36 -27.73
CA LYS A 92 3.37 11.74 -28.12
C LYS A 92 2.08 12.57 -28.20
N PRO A 93 2.04 13.78 -27.62
CA PRO A 93 0.89 14.66 -27.76
C PRO A 93 0.70 15.02 -29.24
N ALA A 94 -0.51 14.83 -29.76
CA ALA A 94 -0.90 15.24 -31.10
C ALA A 94 -2.37 15.70 -31.11
N PRO A 95 -2.74 16.71 -31.90
CA PRO A 95 -4.09 17.27 -31.92
C PRO A 95 -5.01 16.46 -32.85
N THR A 96 -4.96 15.13 -32.79
CA THR A 96 -5.83 14.25 -33.59
C THR A 96 -6.81 13.52 -32.68
N PRO A 97 -8.03 13.19 -33.14
CA PRO A 97 -8.97 12.39 -32.36
C PRO A 97 -8.37 11.05 -31.89
N GLU A 98 -7.54 10.44 -32.73
CA GLU A 98 -6.81 9.21 -32.42
C GLU A 98 -5.78 9.39 -31.30
N ALA A 99 -5.10 10.53 -31.26
CA ALA A 99 -4.16 10.85 -30.19
C ALA A 99 -4.87 11.16 -28.87
N LEU A 100 -6.05 11.80 -28.91
CA LEU A 100 -6.90 11.98 -27.73
C LEU A 100 -7.34 10.62 -27.16
N ARG A 101 -7.81 9.70 -28.01
CA ARG A 101 -8.18 8.34 -27.61
C ARG A 101 -7.00 7.60 -26.95
N LYS A 102 -5.81 7.64 -27.57
CA LYS A 102 -4.59 7.06 -26.99
C LYS A 102 -4.19 7.71 -25.66
N GLY A 103 -4.38 9.01 -25.53
CA GLY A 103 -4.17 9.74 -24.27
C GLY A 103 -5.10 9.24 -23.16
N LEU A 104 -6.37 9.02 -23.47
CA LEU A 104 -7.35 8.48 -22.53
C LEU A 104 -7.02 7.04 -22.11
N GLU A 105 -6.66 6.17 -23.05
CA GLU A 105 -6.21 4.80 -22.76
C GLU A 105 -4.95 4.78 -21.88
N TRP A 106 -4.04 5.71 -22.13
CA TRP A 106 -2.85 5.88 -21.29
C TRP A 106 -3.21 6.37 -19.89
N MET A 107 -4.16 7.30 -19.73
CA MET A 107 -4.63 7.75 -18.42
C MET A 107 -5.32 6.63 -17.62
N GLN A 108 -6.10 5.76 -18.28
CA GLN A 108 -6.67 4.57 -17.64
C GLN A 108 -5.58 3.62 -17.16
N THR A 109 -4.51 3.46 -17.93
CA THR A 109 -3.32 2.69 -17.52
C THR A 109 -2.66 3.34 -16.30
N VAL A 110 -2.51 4.66 -16.30
CA VAL A 110 -2.00 5.45 -15.16
C VAL A 110 -2.84 5.22 -13.91
N PHE A 111 -4.17 5.27 -13.98
CA PHE A 111 -5.02 4.98 -12.82
C PHE A 111 -4.89 3.54 -12.33
N SER A 112 -4.86 2.56 -13.23
CA SER A 112 -4.62 1.17 -12.84
C SER A 112 -3.30 1.01 -12.11
N ARG A 113 -2.22 1.64 -12.60
CA ARG A 113 -0.90 1.57 -11.98
C ARG A 113 -0.83 2.34 -10.67
N LEU A 114 -1.51 3.48 -10.57
CA LEU A 114 -1.66 4.22 -9.32
C LEU A 114 -2.33 3.35 -8.25
N CYS A 115 -3.39 2.62 -8.61
CA CYS A 115 -4.08 1.71 -7.70
C CYS A 115 -3.15 0.59 -7.19
N ASP A 116 -2.32 0.00 -8.06
CA ASP A 116 -1.35 -1.02 -7.65
C ASP A 116 -0.35 -0.46 -6.62
N TRP A 117 0.12 0.77 -6.81
CA TRP A 117 1.04 1.44 -5.89
C TRP A 117 0.39 1.84 -4.56
N VAL A 118 -0.87 2.30 -4.59
CA VAL A 118 -1.67 2.57 -3.39
C VAL A 118 -1.88 1.30 -2.59
N GLU A 119 -2.28 0.20 -3.24
CA GLU A 119 -2.49 -1.08 -2.57
C GLU A 119 -1.19 -1.61 -1.93
N ALA A 120 -0.04 -1.41 -2.60
CA ALA A 120 1.25 -1.78 -2.04
C ALA A 120 1.65 -0.95 -0.82
N ASP A 121 1.41 0.37 -0.81
CA ASP A 121 1.71 1.22 0.35
C ASP A 121 0.79 0.91 1.54
N ILE A 122 -0.51 0.72 1.29
CA ILE A 122 -1.48 0.32 2.32
C ILE A 122 -1.12 -1.06 2.88
N HIS A 123 -0.79 -2.03 2.03
CA HIS A 123 -0.34 -3.34 2.49
C HIS A 123 0.92 -3.23 3.35
N ALA A 124 1.95 -2.49 2.90
CA ALA A 124 3.20 -2.36 3.66
C ALA A 124 2.98 -1.72 5.04
N THR A 125 2.14 -0.68 5.10
CA THR A 125 1.80 0.01 6.34
C THR A 125 0.99 -0.88 7.27
N THR A 126 -0.03 -1.57 6.75
CA THR A 126 -0.87 -2.51 7.50
C THR A 126 -0.04 -3.67 8.05
N HIS A 127 0.85 -4.23 7.23
CA HIS A 127 1.76 -5.30 7.62
C HIS A 127 2.63 -4.87 8.80
N LEU A 128 3.30 -3.72 8.68
CA LEU A 128 4.14 -3.18 9.76
C LEU A 128 3.31 -2.95 11.03
N MET A 129 2.11 -2.38 10.89
CA MET A 129 1.24 -2.12 12.03
C MET A 129 0.81 -3.41 12.73
N ALA A 130 0.52 -4.47 11.99
CA ALA A 130 0.19 -5.78 12.54
C ALA A 130 1.35 -6.41 13.33
N GLN A 131 2.59 -6.13 12.92
CA GLN A 131 3.78 -6.60 13.64
C GLN A 131 4.08 -5.80 14.90
N VAL A 132 3.84 -4.49 14.89
CA VAL A 132 4.20 -3.59 16.00
C VAL A 132 3.06 -3.41 17.01
N ASN A 133 1.81 -3.48 16.54
CA ASN A 133 0.61 -3.29 17.36
C ASN A 133 -0.43 -4.39 17.03
N PRO A 134 -0.15 -5.67 17.32
CA PRO A 134 -1.07 -6.77 17.01
C PRO A 134 -2.46 -6.62 17.66
N VAL A 135 -2.55 -5.89 18.78
CA VAL A 135 -3.82 -5.57 19.46
C VAL A 135 -4.80 -4.76 18.59
N ALA A 136 -4.30 -4.04 17.57
CA ALA A 136 -5.13 -3.29 16.63
C ALA A 136 -5.86 -4.18 15.59
N PHE A 137 -5.57 -5.48 15.57
CA PHE A 137 -6.09 -6.44 14.60
C PHE A 137 -7.03 -7.45 15.26
N ASP A 138 -7.92 -6.97 16.12
CA ASP A 138 -9.03 -7.76 16.67
C ASP A 138 -10.06 -8.08 15.56
N PRO A 139 -10.66 -9.28 15.50
CA PRO A 139 -11.70 -9.59 14.52
C PRO A 139 -12.92 -8.64 14.58
N ASP A 140 -13.23 -8.08 15.74
CA ASP A 140 -14.31 -7.11 15.92
C ASP A 140 -13.89 -5.70 15.42
N PRO A 141 -14.53 -5.15 14.37
CA PRO A 141 -14.19 -3.84 13.82
C PRO A 141 -14.23 -2.71 14.84
N GLU A 142 -15.17 -2.73 15.79
CA GLU A 142 -15.29 -1.68 16.80
C GLU A 142 -14.15 -1.75 17.80
N LYS A 143 -13.68 -2.97 18.14
CA LYS A 143 -12.48 -3.13 18.96
C LYS A 143 -11.22 -2.68 18.24
N ARG A 144 -11.13 -2.87 16.92
CA ARG A 144 -10.01 -2.32 16.12
C ARG A 144 -9.97 -0.80 16.23
N GLU A 145 -11.10 -0.14 16.01
CA GLU A 145 -11.23 1.31 16.13
C GLU A 145 -10.80 1.79 17.53
N LEU A 146 -11.30 1.16 18.59
CA LEU A 146 -10.93 1.49 19.98
C LEU A 146 -9.44 1.22 20.27
N ALA A 147 -8.85 0.19 19.67
CA ALA A 147 -7.41 -0.07 19.79
C ALA A 147 -6.57 1.03 19.14
N ILE A 148 -6.99 1.55 17.97
CA ILE A 148 -6.34 2.70 17.33
C ILE A 148 -6.41 3.94 18.23
N LEU A 149 -7.57 4.22 18.84
CA LEU A 149 -7.72 5.32 19.80
C LEU A 149 -6.73 5.17 20.98
N GLY A 150 -6.58 3.96 21.53
CA GLY A 150 -5.64 3.67 22.60
C GLY A 150 -4.17 3.83 22.20
N ILE A 151 -3.79 3.37 21.01
CA ILE A 151 -2.43 3.54 20.45
C ILE A 151 -2.10 5.03 20.29
N ASN A 152 -3.05 5.81 19.75
CA ASN A 152 -2.90 7.25 19.58
C ASN A 152 -2.87 7.96 20.94
N GLN A 153 -3.67 7.52 21.92
CA GLN A 153 -3.68 8.07 23.28
C GLN A 153 -2.31 7.93 23.96
N ARG A 154 -1.62 6.80 23.78
CA ARG A 154 -0.25 6.61 24.27
C ARG A 154 0.74 7.62 23.66
N GLN A 155 0.51 8.02 22.41
CA GLN A 155 1.36 8.98 21.68
C GLN A 155 0.86 10.43 21.78
N PHE A 156 -0.27 10.68 22.46
CA PHE A 156 -0.97 11.96 22.49
C PHE A 156 -0.07 13.17 22.82
N PRO A 157 0.91 13.10 23.74
CA PRO A 157 1.80 14.23 24.01
C PRO A 157 2.63 14.67 22.80
N GLY A 158 2.98 13.73 21.91
CA GLY A 158 3.80 13.97 20.72
C GLY A 158 2.98 14.27 19.45
N LEU A 159 1.66 14.22 19.51
CA LEU A 159 0.79 14.56 18.38
C LEU A 159 0.78 16.07 18.12
N THR A 160 0.64 16.44 16.85
CA THR A 160 0.36 17.81 16.40
C THR A 160 -1.01 18.30 16.89
N ASP A 161 -1.26 19.61 16.82
CA ASP A 161 -2.55 20.16 17.24
C ASP A 161 -3.72 19.64 16.40
N PHE A 162 -3.50 19.47 15.09
CA PHE A 162 -4.48 18.85 14.20
C PHE A 162 -4.78 17.40 14.62
N GLU A 163 -3.75 16.58 14.85
CA GLU A 163 -3.92 15.18 15.28
C GLU A 163 -4.61 15.07 16.64
N LYS A 164 -4.35 15.99 17.58
CA LYS A 164 -5.05 16.05 18.88
C LYS A 164 -6.52 16.39 18.73
N GLN A 165 -6.86 17.35 17.87
CA GLN A 165 -8.25 17.70 17.56
C GLN A 165 -8.96 16.52 16.91
N TRP A 166 -8.32 15.87 15.92
CA TRP A 166 -8.85 14.69 15.26
C TRP A 166 -9.09 13.55 16.24
N TRP A 167 -8.12 13.27 17.12
CA TRP A 167 -8.29 12.25 18.17
C TRP A 167 -9.45 12.58 19.10
N THR A 168 -9.59 13.84 19.52
CA THR A 168 -10.66 14.28 20.43
C THR A 168 -12.03 14.11 19.79
N TRP A 169 -12.17 14.53 18.52
CA TRP A 169 -13.40 14.33 17.76
C TRP A 169 -13.72 12.85 17.58
N HIS A 170 -12.75 12.04 17.13
CA HIS A 170 -12.96 10.61 16.88
C HIS A 170 -13.30 9.84 18.16
N HIS A 171 -12.65 10.17 19.29
CA HIS A 171 -12.99 9.61 20.60
C HIS A 171 -14.42 9.99 21.01
N GLY A 172 -14.84 11.25 20.80
CA GLY A 172 -16.20 11.72 21.09
C GLY A 172 -17.25 10.94 20.29
N GLU A 173 -17.09 10.88 18.97
CA GLU A 173 -17.96 10.10 18.06
C GLU A 173 -18.03 8.63 18.46
N ALA A 174 -16.89 8.01 18.78
CA ALA A 174 -16.83 6.63 19.24
C ALA A 174 -17.58 6.46 20.57
N SER A 175 -17.47 7.41 21.52
CA SER A 175 -18.17 7.34 22.81
C SER A 175 -19.69 7.44 22.71
N GLU A 176 -20.19 8.19 21.72
CA GLU A 176 -21.63 8.30 21.47
C GLU A 176 -22.18 7.06 20.75
N ARG A 177 -21.42 6.54 19.78
CA ARG A 177 -21.84 5.39 18.95
C ARG A 177 -21.63 4.04 19.63
N LEU A 178 -20.53 3.85 20.36
CA LEU A 178 -20.11 2.56 20.95
C LEU A 178 -20.51 2.52 22.43
N THR A 179 -21.74 2.07 22.69
CA THR A 179 -22.32 2.06 24.04
C THR A 179 -21.94 0.85 24.90
N ASP A 180 -21.30 -0.19 24.32
CA ASP A 180 -20.88 -1.38 25.06
C ASP A 180 -19.61 -1.09 25.91
N PRO A 181 -19.74 -1.02 27.25
CA PRO A 181 -18.61 -0.68 28.12
C PRO A 181 -17.52 -1.76 28.11
N ALA A 182 -17.83 -3.01 27.74
CA ALA A 182 -16.84 -4.07 27.71
C ALA A 182 -15.80 -3.85 26.59
N LYS A 183 -16.22 -3.26 25.45
CA LYS A 183 -15.32 -2.96 24.33
C LYS A 183 -14.33 -1.84 24.66
N TRP A 184 -14.73 -0.85 25.47
CA TRP A 184 -13.88 0.29 25.87
C TRP A 184 -12.61 -0.12 26.62
N SER A 185 -12.60 -1.28 27.26
CA SER A 185 -11.39 -1.86 27.85
C SER A 185 -10.24 -2.00 26.83
N MET A 186 -10.57 -2.09 25.53
CA MET A 186 -9.60 -2.16 24.45
C MET A 186 -8.74 -0.89 24.34
N VAL A 187 -9.28 0.30 24.62
CA VAL A 187 -8.51 1.55 24.61
C VAL A 187 -7.37 1.47 25.61
N ALA A 188 -7.69 1.09 26.86
CA ALA A 188 -6.70 0.95 27.93
C ALA A 188 -5.68 -0.15 27.62
N ARG A 189 -6.14 -1.32 27.12
CA ARG A 189 -5.26 -2.43 26.72
C ARG A 189 -4.27 -2.01 25.63
N ALA A 190 -4.74 -1.31 24.60
CA ALA A 190 -3.92 -0.86 23.50
C ALA A 190 -2.93 0.24 23.92
N ALA A 191 -3.36 1.19 24.76
CA ALA A 191 -2.51 2.23 25.32
C ALA A 191 -1.38 1.67 26.20
N ALA A 192 -1.64 0.57 26.91
CA ALA A 192 -0.66 -0.11 27.76
C ALA A 192 0.21 -1.14 27.02
N SER A 193 -0.16 -1.56 25.80
CA SER A 193 0.58 -2.57 25.05
C SER A 193 1.98 -2.04 24.70
N PRO A 194 3.05 -2.81 24.93
CA PRO A 194 4.38 -2.43 24.48
C PRO A 194 4.47 -2.50 22.94
N ASN A 195 5.35 -1.68 22.37
CA ASN A 195 5.77 -1.81 20.97
C ASN A 195 6.88 -2.86 20.90
N GLU A 196 6.54 -4.14 20.87
CA GLU A 196 7.52 -5.20 20.68
C GLU A 196 7.48 -5.67 19.23
N PRO A 197 8.54 -5.45 18.43
CA PRO A 197 8.59 -5.98 17.08
C PRO A 197 8.66 -7.50 17.15
N LEU A 198 7.56 -8.17 16.78
CA LEU A 198 7.49 -9.63 16.71
C LEU A 198 8.32 -10.20 15.53
N HIS A 199 8.69 -9.37 14.55
CA HIS A 199 9.26 -9.84 13.28
C HIS A 199 10.72 -9.44 13.06
N HIS A 200 11.50 -10.39 12.54
CA HIS A 200 12.95 -10.25 12.39
C HIS A 200 13.40 -9.45 11.15
N TYR A 201 12.54 -9.25 10.14
CA TYR A 201 12.94 -8.71 8.84
C TYR A 201 12.08 -7.54 8.31
N PRO A 202 11.70 -6.53 9.11
CA PRO A 202 10.76 -5.49 8.70
C PRO A 202 11.20 -4.69 7.45
N ALA A 203 12.50 -4.44 7.29
CA ALA A 203 13.04 -3.76 6.11
C ALA A 203 12.91 -4.60 4.84
N LEU A 204 13.09 -5.93 4.96
CA LEU A 204 12.90 -6.87 3.86
C LEU A 204 11.43 -6.91 3.45
N ASP A 205 10.54 -7.08 4.42
CA ASP A 205 9.09 -7.18 4.18
C ASP A 205 8.59 -5.94 3.45
N ASN A 206 8.99 -4.76 3.96
CA ASN A 206 8.66 -3.48 3.35
C ASN A 206 9.14 -3.40 1.89
N CYS A 207 10.39 -3.81 1.62
CA CYS A 207 10.95 -3.82 0.27
C CYS A 207 10.18 -4.77 -0.66
N VAL A 208 9.93 -6.01 -0.23
CA VAL A 208 9.22 -7.01 -1.03
C VAL A 208 7.79 -6.58 -1.33
N ILE A 209 7.07 -6.10 -0.31
CA ILE A 209 5.68 -5.63 -0.45
C ILE A 209 5.62 -4.42 -1.39
N ARG A 210 6.51 -3.44 -1.23
CA ARG A 210 6.52 -2.22 -2.06
C ARG A 210 6.94 -2.48 -3.50
N LEU A 211 7.82 -3.43 -3.77
CA LEU A 211 8.28 -3.73 -5.14
C LEU A 211 7.34 -4.67 -5.90
N TRP A 212 6.33 -5.21 -5.24
CA TRP A 212 5.41 -6.17 -5.83
C TRP A 212 4.62 -5.65 -7.06
N PRO A 213 4.21 -4.36 -7.15
CA PRO A 213 3.65 -3.78 -8.37
C PRO A 213 4.56 -3.87 -9.60
N LEU A 214 5.89 -3.84 -9.43
CA LEU A 214 6.84 -4.02 -10.53
C LEU A 214 6.96 -5.50 -10.91
N MET A 215 6.91 -6.39 -9.91
CA MET A 215 6.94 -7.83 -10.14
C MET A 215 5.75 -8.29 -10.99
N THR A 216 4.55 -7.77 -10.74
CA THR A 216 3.36 -8.09 -11.53
C THR A 216 3.42 -7.44 -12.91
N CYS A 217 3.72 -6.14 -12.99
CA CYS A 217 3.76 -5.39 -14.25
C CYS A 217 4.78 -5.93 -15.26
N HIS A 218 5.99 -6.25 -14.79
CA HIS A 218 7.08 -6.75 -15.64
C HIS A 218 7.20 -8.28 -15.61
N ASN A 219 6.23 -8.98 -15.03
CA ASN A 219 6.16 -10.44 -14.95
C ASN A 219 7.43 -11.10 -14.37
N TRP A 220 8.06 -10.49 -13.36
CA TRP A 220 9.27 -11.00 -12.73
C TRP A 220 9.05 -12.37 -12.06
N THR A 221 10.06 -13.22 -12.08
CA THR A 221 10.06 -14.42 -11.23
C THR A 221 10.40 -14.06 -9.78
N TYR A 222 10.12 -14.98 -8.83
CA TYR A 222 10.60 -14.83 -7.45
C TYR A 222 12.13 -14.68 -7.37
N HIS A 223 12.86 -15.34 -8.26
CA HIS A 223 14.32 -15.22 -8.35
C HIS A 223 14.75 -13.81 -8.77
N ASP A 224 14.06 -13.21 -9.73
CA ASP A 224 14.35 -11.83 -10.18
C ASP A 224 14.12 -10.82 -9.05
N LEU A 225 12.96 -10.91 -8.38
CA LEU A 225 12.67 -10.07 -7.21
C LEU A 225 13.69 -10.29 -6.09
N MET A 226 14.04 -11.55 -5.80
CA MET A 226 15.05 -11.87 -4.78
C MET A 226 16.39 -11.20 -5.09
N ARG A 227 16.88 -11.25 -6.34
CA ARG A 227 18.14 -10.60 -6.74
C ARG A 227 18.10 -9.08 -6.56
N ILE A 228 16.97 -8.45 -6.88
CA ILE A 228 16.78 -7.00 -6.68
C ILE A 228 16.79 -6.69 -5.17
N VAL A 229 16.03 -7.44 -4.38
CA VAL A 229 15.91 -7.25 -2.95
C VAL A 229 17.24 -7.50 -2.23
N GLN A 230 18.03 -8.49 -2.65
CA GLN A 230 19.40 -8.72 -2.18
C GLN A 230 20.29 -7.50 -2.40
N ARG A 231 20.04 -6.70 -3.44
CA ARG A 231 20.82 -5.48 -3.69
C ARG A 231 20.43 -4.33 -2.77
N ILE A 232 19.19 -4.32 -2.31
CA ILE A 232 18.57 -3.21 -1.57
C ILE A 232 18.59 -3.43 -0.06
N ALA A 233 18.28 -4.65 0.38
CA ALA A 233 18.06 -4.95 1.78
C ALA A 233 19.40 -5.03 2.56
N PRO A 234 19.43 -4.59 3.83
CA PRO A 234 20.65 -4.51 4.64
C PRO A 234 21.28 -5.88 4.97
N LYS A 235 20.56 -7.00 4.81
CA LYS A 235 21.06 -8.37 5.04
C LYS A 235 20.79 -9.27 3.82
N PRO A 236 21.49 -9.06 2.69
CA PRO A 236 21.17 -9.71 1.42
C PRO A 236 21.17 -11.24 1.46
N LEU A 237 22.11 -11.83 2.19
CA LEU A 237 22.44 -13.27 2.10
C LEU A 237 21.85 -14.09 3.27
N GLY A 238 21.01 -13.47 4.09
CA GLY A 238 20.28 -14.15 5.16
C GLY A 238 19.04 -14.87 4.65
N TYR A 239 18.45 -15.74 5.48
CA TYR A 239 17.07 -16.17 5.28
C TYR A 239 16.15 -14.94 5.18
N PRO A 240 15.18 -14.91 4.26
CA PRO A 240 14.76 -15.92 3.28
C PRO A 240 15.39 -15.77 1.88
N CYS A 241 16.44 -14.95 1.74
CA CYS A 241 17.02 -14.55 0.45
C CYS A 241 18.19 -15.44 0.00
N ARG A 242 18.32 -16.69 0.47
CA ARG A 242 19.40 -17.59 0.04
C ARG A 242 19.05 -18.31 -1.25
N GLU A 243 17.84 -18.82 -1.32
CA GLU A 243 17.34 -19.58 -2.47
C GLU A 243 15.97 -19.05 -2.92
N ALA A 244 15.73 -19.07 -4.23
CA ALA A 244 14.46 -18.61 -4.79
C ALA A 244 13.24 -19.39 -4.25
N LYS A 245 13.43 -20.66 -3.86
CA LYS A 245 12.38 -21.50 -3.26
C LYS A 245 12.01 -21.02 -1.85
N GLU A 246 13.01 -20.73 -1.02
CA GLU A 246 12.80 -20.16 0.32
C GLU A 246 12.14 -18.78 0.22
N PHE A 247 12.66 -17.93 -0.66
CA PHE A 247 12.12 -16.59 -0.89
C PHE A 247 10.66 -16.62 -1.36
N SER A 248 10.32 -17.51 -2.30
CA SER A 248 8.94 -17.71 -2.75
C SER A 248 8.03 -18.19 -1.62
N THR A 249 8.51 -19.14 -0.82
CA THR A 249 7.79 -19.65 0.36
C THR A 249 7.54 -18.54 1.37
N TYR A 250 8.54 -17.68 1.61
CA TYR A 250 8.42 -16.53 2.50
C TYR A 250 7.38 -15.53 2.00
N CYS A 251 7.46 -15.13 0.72
CA CYS A 251 6.48 -14.22 0.12
C CYS A 251 5.05 -14.74 0.30
N ARG A 252 4.82 -16.04 0.09
CA ARG A 252 3.50 -16.65 0.21
C ARG A 252 3.04 -16.82 1.65
N ASN A 253 3.90 -17.39 2.50
CA ASN A 253 3.51 -17.88 3.83
C ASN A 253 3.76 -16.88 4.96
N VAL A 254 4.48 -15.79 4.69
CA VAL A 254 4.72 -14.71 5.65
C VAL A 254 4.05 -13.41 5.18
N LEU A 255 4.26 -13.03 3.91
CA LEU A 255 3.75 -11.77 3.37
C LEU A 255 2.38 -11.88 2.70
N GLY A 256 1.88 -13.09 2.47
CA GLY A 256 0.62 -13.33 1.75
C GLY A 256 0.64 -12.91 0.28
N LEU A 257 1.81 -12.72 -0.31
CA LEU A 257 2.01 -12.29 -1.69
C LEU A 257 2.09 -13.50 -2.63
N LYS A 258 1.14 -13.58 -3.56
CA LYS A 258 1.00 -14.69 -4.51
C LYS A 258 1.19 -14.17 -5.93
N LYS A 259 2.19 -14.72 -6.62
CA LYS A 259 2.37 -14.41 -8.03
C LYS A 259 1.39 -15.22 -8.89
N GLY A 260 0.64 -14.55 -9.76
CA GLY A 260 -0.09 -15.19 -10.85
C GLY A 260 0.84 -15.61 -12.00
N GLY A 261 0.61 -16.79 -12.57
CA GLY A 261 1.29 -17.27 -13.77
C GLY A 261 2.78 -17.60 -13.62
N THR A 262 3.39 -18.09 -14.71
CA THR A 262 4.83 -18.33 -14.80
C THR A 262 5.53 -17.06 -15.29
N GLY A 263 6.55 -16.62 -14.53
CA GLY A 263 7.41 -15.53 -14.96
C GLY A 263 8.43 -15.97 -16.01
N LYS A 264 9.10 -15.00 -16.61
CA LYS A 264 10.23 -15.24 -17.50
C LYS A 264 11.45 -14.53 -16.93
N SER A 265 12.39 -15.29 -16.38
CA SER A 265 13.65 -14.72 -15.89
C SER A 265 14.49 -14.20 -17.05
N THR A 266 15.20 -13.10 -16.81
CA THR A 266 16.23 -12.60 -17.71
C THR A 266 17.58 -13.21 -17.30
N VAL A 267 18.14 -14.07 -18.16
CA VAL A 267 19.46 -14.66 -17.92
C VAL A 267 20.55 -13.61 -18.16
N GLY A 268 21.47 -13.46 -17.21
CA GLY A 268 22.66 -12.61 -17.36
C GLY A 268 22.41 -11.10 -17.36
N ARG A 269 21.16 -10.64 -17.20
CA ARG A 269 20.80 -9.22 -17.14
C ARG A 269 19.78 -8.97 -16.02
N TRP A 270 19.63 -7.70 -15.64
CA TRP A 270 18.53 -7.28 -14.78
C TRP A 270 17.19 -7.38 -15.50
N PRO A 271 16.11 -7.75 -14.81
CA PRO A 271 14.79 -7.82 -15.41
C PRO A 271 14.29 -6.41 -15.77
N PRO A 272 13.37 -6.27 -16.75
CA PRO A 272 12.74 -4.98 -17.07
C PRO A 272 12.18 -4.31 -15.81
N GLY A 273 12.42 -3.01 -15.64
CA GLY A 273 11.97 -2.28 -14.45
C GLY A 273 12.87 -2.39 -13.21
N ALA A 274 13.95 -3.17 -13.22
CA ALA A 274 14.89 -3.23 -12.09
C ALA A 274 15.49 -1.86 -11.76
N ARG A 275 15.74 -1.02 -12.78
CA ARG A 275 16.19 0.36 -12.59
C ARG A 275 15.19 1.21 -11.82
N ILE A 276 13.90 0.98 -12.01
CA ILE A 276 12.83 1.65 -11.24
C ILE A 276 12.94 1.21 -9.78
N ALA A 277 13.08 -0.10 -9.51
CA ALA A 277 13.26 -0.61 -8.14
C ALA A 277 14.48 -0.02 -7.43
N PHE A 278 15.62 0.12 -8.12
CA PHE A 278 16.81 0.73 -7.54
C PHE A 278 16.62 2.22 -7.26
N ALA A 279 16.00 2.96 -8.18
CA ALA A 279 15.68 4.38 -7.99
C ALA A 279 14.74 4.60 -6.79
N LEU A 280 13.70 3.76 -6.65
CA LEU A 280 12.76 3.78 -5.52
C LEU A 280 13.45 3.61 -4.16
N CYS A 281 14.59 2.94 -4.13
CA CYS A 281 15.35 2.66 -2.92
C CYS A 281 16.61 3.53 -2.78
N GLY A 282 16.76 4.57 -3.60
CA GLY A 282 17.89 5.50 -3.54
C GLY A 282 19.24 4.86 -3.94
N ILE A 283 19.21 3.78 -4.71
CA ILE A 283 20.42 3.12 -5.22
C ILE A 283 20.72 3.68 -6.60
N ASP A 284 21.65 4.62 -6.65
CA ASP A 284 22.11 5.26 -7.88
C ASP A 284 23.15 4.35 -8.56
N ARG A 285 22.77 3.60 -9.60
CA ARG A 285 23.74 2.85 -10.42
C ARG A 285 23.43 2.86 -11.91
N GLN A 286 24.47 3.27 -12.65
CA GLN A 286 24.68 3.08 -14.08
C GLN A 286 25.51 1.80 -14.27
N ASP A 287 24.91 0.61 -14.23
CA ASP A 287 25.54 -0.65 -14.66
C ASP A 287 24.53 -1.53 -15.41
#